data_AF-A0A814FQI4-F1
#
_entry.id   AF-A0A814FQI4-F1
#
_cell.length_a   1.000
_cell.length_b   1.000
_cell.length_c   1.000
_cell.angle_alpha   90.00
_cell.angle_beta   90.00
_cell.angle_gamma   90.00
#
_symmetry.space_group_name_H-M   'P 1'
#
loop_
_entity.id
_entity.type
_entity.pdbx_description
1 polymer ?
#
loop_
_entity_poly.entity_id
_entity_poly.type
_entity_poly.pdbx_seq_one_letter_code
_entity_poly.pdbx_strand_id
1 'polypeptide(L)'
;MSSKTQLDSFVLSALTCPITLELFTDPVVADDGHTYERSAIVEWIKNHHETSPMTRQTIKLKNLKPNNVVKQLADQYRSSSTSNVSTDLVIFYGGGTLLNKQQRLLINDLFYKPKKWLLIYKATRDGFGSGDFHNHCNSRGATLTLIQTRSRFSRKKHPTIFGGYTTIPWSSRYAFYTDPQAFLFLLNRNELTRFSLGSQEEVAVSHNISAGPIFGFDDIHICHRANENSFSYSKFPNSYADSKKDGLGRKTFSKTKFFSVAEIEVYKVVT
;
A
#
# COMPACT_ATOMS: atom_id res chain seq x y z
N MET A 1 -3.54 6.29 -10.76
CA MET A 1 -2.15 6.31 -10.26
C MET A 1 -1.57 7.73 -10.14
N SER A 2 -2.36 8.80 -10.01
CA SER A 2 -1.84 10.17 -10.17
C SER A 2 -1.94 11.08 -8.94
N SER A 3 -2.95 10.96 -8.07
CA SER A 3 -3.17 12.00 -7.06
C SER A 3 -2.27 11.90 -5.83
N LYS A 4 -1.94 10.70 -5.33
CA LYS A 4 -1.14 10.55 -4.09
C LYS A 4 0.33 10.88 -4.28
N THR A 5 0.99 10.38 -5.32
CA THR A 5 2.38 10.73 -5.64
C THR A 5 2.52 12.22 -5.98
N GLN A 6 1.49 12.81 -6.59
CA GLN A 6 1.43 14.24 -6.89
C GLN A 6 1.16 15.07 -5.63
N LEU A 7 0.35 14.58 -4.69
CA LEU A 7 0.09 15.22 -3.40
C LEU A 7 1.32 15.15 -2.48
N ASP A 8 2.01 14.01 -2.41
CA ASP A 8 3.23 13.85 -1.62
C ASP A 8 4.37 14.72 -2.19
N SER A 9 4.51 14.77 -3.53
CA SER A 9 5.42 15.70 -4.22
C SER A 9 5.06 17.16 -3.97
N PHE A 10 3.76 17.49 -4.00
CA PHE A 10 3.28 18.85 -3.74
C PHE A 10 3.55 19.28 -2.30
N VAL A 11 3.24 18.42 -1.32
CA VAL A 11 3.51 18.70 0.10
C VAL A 11 5.00 18.85 0.36
N LEU A 12 5.84 17.98 -0.22
CA LEU A 12 7.29 18.11 -0.09
C LEU A 12 7.78 19.43 -0.71
N SER A 13 7.30 19.77 -1.92
CA SER A 13 7.65 21.03 -2.58
C SER A 13 7.24 22.28 -1.77
N ALA A 14 6.11 22.21 -1.06
CA ALA A 14 5.62 23.30 -0.21
C ALA A 14 6.43 23.46 1.08
N LEU A 15 7.18 22.43 1.50
CA LEU A 15 8.00 22.42 2.70
C LEU A 15 9.51 22.49 2.41
N THR A 16 9.90 22.66 1.14
CA THR A 16 11.29 22.82 0.71
C THR A 16 11.61 24.26 0.35
N CYS A 17 12.82 24.70 0.70
CA CYS A 17 13.29 26.02 0.33
C CYS A 17 13.57 26.12 -1.18
N PRO A 18 13.11 27.18 -1.88
CA PRO A 18 13.41 27.38 -3.30
C PRO A 18 14.89 27.61 -3.63
N ILE A 19 15.71 28.03 -2.65
CA ILE A 19 17.15 28.29 -2.85
C ILE A 19 17.96 27.02 -2.55
N THR A 20 17.79 26.42 -1.37
CA THR A 20 18.60 25.26 -0.96
C THR A 20 18.07 23.95 -1.54
N LEU A 21 16.80 23.91 -1.96
CA LEU A 21 16.08 22.71 -2.37
C LEU A 21 15.98 21.63 -1.26
N GLU A 22 16.21 22.04 -0.01
CA GLU A 22 16.13 21.19 1.18
C GLU A 22 14.89 21.54 2.02
N LEU A 23 14.46 20.61 2.86
CA LEU A 23 13.36 20.83 3.81
C LEU A 23 13.73 21.96 4.79
N PHE A 24 12.80 22.89 5.04
CA PHE A 24 13.05 24.03 5.91
C PHE A 24 13.52 23.63 7.32
N THR A 25 14.48 24.39 7.85
CA THR A 25 14.97 24.26 9.23
C THR A 25 14.75 25.56 10.00
N ASP A 26 15.02 26.71 9.37
CA ASP A 26 14.72 28.05 9.91
C ASP A 26 14.03 28.92 8.85
N PRO A 27 12.77 28.60 8.51
CA PRO A 27 12.05 29.31 7.45
C PRO A 27 11.71 30.76 7.83
N VAL A 28 11.96 31.68 6.90
CA VAL A 28 11.56 33.09 6.97
C VAL A 28 10.73 33.48 5.76
N VAL A 29 9.67 34.25 5.98
CA VAL A 29 8.87 34.86 4.92
C VAL A 29 9.38 36.27 4.62
N ALA A 30 9.55 36.59 3.33
CA ALA A 30 9.90 37.93 2.86
C ALA A 30 8.64 38.73 2.46
N ASP A 31 8.81 40.02 2.15
CA ASP A 31 7.70 40.91 1.79
C ASP A 31 6.98 40.52 0.49
N ASP A 32 7.62 39.67 -0.33
CA ASP A 32 7.05 39.09 -1.55
C ASP A 32 6.14 37.88 -1.28
N GLY A 33 5.93 37.52 -0.01
CA GLY A 33 5.09 36.41 0.44
C GLY A 33 5.73 35.03 0.33
N HIS A 34 6.96 34.91 -0.19
CA HIS A 34 7.64 33.62 -0.32
C HIS A 34 8.45 33.29 0.93
N THR A 35 8.54 31.99 1.24
CA THR A 35 9.31 31.48 2.38
C THR A 35 10.65 30.90 1.90
N TYR A 36 11.72 31.25 2.61
CA TYR A 36 13.09 30.84 2.32
C TYR A 36 13.79 30.33 3.58
N GLU A 37 14.83 29.53 3.40
CA GLU A 37 15.74 29.18 4.48
C GLU A 37 16.54 30.43 4.85
N ARG A 38 16.61 30.76 6.15
CA ARG A 38 17.15 32.05 6.61
C ARG A 38 18.58 32.28 6.13
N SER A 39 19.45 31.29 6.29
CA SER A 39 20.86 31.39 5.88
C SER A 39 20.98 31.72 4.39
N ALA A 40 20.23 31.00 3.56
CA ALA A 40 20.28 31.12 2.10
C ALA A 40 19.75 32.47 1.60
N ILE A 41 18.62 32.97 2.12
CA ILE A 41 18.08 34.25 1.67
C ILE A 41 18.90 35.45 2.18
N VAL A 42 19.48 35.35 3.38
CA VAL A 42 20.40 36.37 3.91
C VAL A 42 21.62 36.50 3.01
N GLU A 43 22.19 35.38 2.57
CA GLU A 43 23.33 35.37 1.64
C GLU A 43 22.94 35.89 0.26
N TRP A 44 21.78 35.47 -0.26
CA TRP A 44 21.26 35.95 -1.54
C TRP A 44 21.12 37.48 -1.58
N ILE A 45 20.45 38.06 -0.57
CA ILE A 45 20.20 39.52 -0.49
C ILE A 45 21.51 40.31 -0.50
N LYS A 46 22.53 39.83 0.22
CA LYS A 46 23.87 40.46 0.27
C LYS A 46 24.56 40.48 -1.09
N ASN A 47 24.36 39.43 -1.89
CA ASN A 47 25.07 39.22 -3.15
C ASN A 47 24.29 39.69 -4.39
N HIS A 48 22.97 39.90 -4.29
CA HIS A 48 22.08 40.12 -5.44
C HIS A 48 21.16 41.34 -5.30
N HIS A 49 21.74 42.46 -4.85
CA HIS A 49 21.07 43.78 -4.82
C HIS A 49 19.69 43.79 -4.14
N GLU A 50 19.52 43.04 -3.04
CA GLU A 50 18.26 43.02 -2.28
C GLU A 50 17.04 42.60 -3.11
N THR A 51 17.19 41.66 -4.05
CA THR A 51 16.08 41.17 -4.89
C THR A 51 15.61 39.78 -4.49
N SER A 52 14.32 39.50 -4.70
CA SER A 52 13.72 38.19 -4.49
C SER A 52 14.23 37.17 -5.52
N PRO A 53 14.68 35.98 -5.09
CA PRO A 53 15.03 34.89 -6.01
C PRO A 53 13.85 34.44 -6.89
N MET A 54 12.61 34.56 -6.40
CA MET A 54 11.42 34.03 -7.08
C MET A 54 10.73 35.09 -7.94
N THR A 55 10.61 36.32 -7.44
CA THR A 55 9.79 37.36 -8.08
C THR A 55 10.60 38.53 -8.62
N ARG A 56 11.89 38.60 -8.29
CA ARG A 56 12.80 39.74 -8.58
C ARG A 56 12.36 41.07 -7.98
N GLN A 57 11.31 41.09 -7.17
CA GLN A 57 10.91 42.28 -6.41
C GLN A 57 11.96 42.61 -5.35
N THR A 58 12.09 43.89 -4.98
CA THR A 58 12.99 44.31 -3.90
C THR A 58 12.51 43.76 -2.56
N ILE A 59 13.38 43.04 -1.85
CA ILE A 59 13.15 42.49 -0.51
C ILE A 59 14.28 42.92 0.43
N LYS A 60 13.96 43.30 1.66
CA LYS A 60 14.96 43.82 2.61
C LYS A 60 15.22 42.84 3.74
N LEU A 61 16.49 42.71 4.12
CA LEU A 61 16.93 41.83 5.21
C LEU A 61 16.13 42.06 6.52
N LYS A 62 15.90 43.33 6.87
CA LYS A 62 15.18 43.74 8.08
C LYS A 62 13.68 43.36 8.10
N ASN A 63 13.11 43.04 6.94
CA ASN A 63 11.69 42.73 6.81
C ASN A 63 11.41 41.21 6.82
N LEU A 64 12.45 40.37 6.85
CA LEU A 64 12.29 38.92 6.97
C LEU A 64 11.65 38.56 8.31
N LYS A 65 10.54 37.82 8.28
CA LYS A 65 9.81 37.38 9.48
C LYS A 65 9.89 35.87 9.62
N PRO A 66 10.09 35.30 10.82
CA PRO A 66 10.02 33.86 11.01
C PRO A 66 8.68 33.28 10.58
N ASN A 67 8.69 32.17 9.85
CA ASN A 67 7.48 31.42 9.49
C ASN A 67 7.34 30.17 10.37
N ASN A 68 6.88 30.37 11.60
CA ASN A 68 6.77 29.30 12.60
C ASN A 68 5.81 28.17 12.19
N VAL A 69 4.80 28.46 11.36
CA VAL A 69 3.87 27.45 10.85
C VAL A 69 4.60 26.50 9.91
N VAL A 70 5.33 27.01 8.92
CA VAL A 70 6.13 26.18 8.01
C VAL A 70 7.21 25.42 8.78
N LYS A 71 7.81 26.04 9.80
CA LYS A 71 8.77 25.36 10.68
C LYS A 71 8.16 24.14 11.37
N GLN A 72 7.00 24.30 12.00
CA GLN A 72 6.29 23.19 12.66
C GLN A 72 5.92 22.08 11.69
N LEU A 73 5.45 22.41 10.48
CA LEU A 73 5.10 21.42 9.47
C LEU A 73 6.34 20.67 8.93
N ALA A 74 7.44 21.38 8.69
CA ALA A 74 8.71 20.78 8.28
C ALA A 74 9.27 19.87 9.38
N ASP A 75 9.19 20.28 10.65
CA ASP A 75 9.63 19.47 11.79
C ASP A 75 8.76 18.22 11.97
N GLN A 76 7.44 18.35 11.78
CA GLN A 76 6.53 17.20 11.77
C GLN A 76 6.86 16.23 10.63
N TYR A 77 7.12 16.74 9.43
CA TYR A 77 7.52 15.93 8.28
C TYR A 77 8.88 15.25 8.50
N ARG A 78 9.84 15.96 9.11
CA ARG A 78 11.14 15.42 9.50
C ARG A 78 10.97 14.33 10.56
N SER A 79 10.07 14.53 11.53
CA SER A 79 9.79 13.55 12.60
C SER A 79 9.03 12.33 12.09
N SER A 80 8.14 12.47 11.11
CA SER A 80 7.46 11.34 10.46
C SER A 80 8.38 10.59 9.48
N SER A 81 9.39 11.27 8.94
CA SER A 81 10.42 10.68 8.08
C SER A 81 11.62 10.09 8.87
N THR A 82 11.83 10.53 10.12
CA THR A 82 12.87 10.01 11.04
C THR A 82 12.33 9.06 12.11
N SER A 83 11.00 8.91 12.23
CA SER A 83 10.47 7.66 12.74
C SER A 83 10.79 6.57 11.72
N ASN A 84 11.88 5.83 11.96
CA ASN A 84 11.85 4.39 11.76
C ASN A 84 10.45 3.97 12.20
N VAL A 85 9.59 3.58 11.26
CA VAL A 85 8.29 2.96 11.59
C VAL A 85 8.62 1.95 12.66
N SER A 86 8.22 2.22 13.90
CA SER A 86 8.62 1.34 15.00
C SER A 86 8.16 -0.04 14.59
N THR A 87 9.11 -0.96 14.42
CA THR A 87 8.81 -2.33 14.02
C THR A 87 7.85 -2.98 15.01
N ASP A 88 7.71 -2.40 16.21
CA ASP A 88 6.82 -2.82 17.28
C ASP A 88 5.34 -2.48 17.03
N LEU A 89 5.02 -1.58 16.10
CA LEU A 89 3.62 -1.29 15.73
C LEU A 89 3.07 -2.24 14.65
N VAL A 90 3.96 -2.87 13.89
CA VAL A 90 3.63 -3.78 12.79
C VAL A 90 3.78 -5.23 13.26
N ILE A 91 2.71 -5.74 13.88
CA ILE A 91 2.74 -7.07 14.49
C ILE A 91 1.86 -8.05 13.70
N PHE A 92 2.47 -9.16 13.29
CA PHE A 92 1.78 -10.35 12.75
C PHE A 92 1.89 -11.49 13.78
N TYR A 93 0.76 -11.82 14.40
CA TYR A 93 0.62 -12.90 15.38
C TYR A 93 0.23 -14.22 14.69
N GLY A 94 0.46 -15.35 15.38
CA GLY A 94 -0.07 -16.66 14.98
C GLY A 94 0.82 -17.46 14.03
N GLY A 95 2.07 -17.05 13.80
CA GLY A 95 3.11 -17.91 13.22
C GLY A 95 3.05 -18.13 11.70
N GLY A 96 2.51 -17.18 10.94
CA GLY A 96 2.52 -17.29 9.49
C GLY A 96 3.91 -17.13 8.86
N THR A 97 4.09 -17.76 7.71
CA THR A 97 5.38 -18.07 7.11
C THR A 97 5.59 -17.41 5.75
N LEU A 98 4.56 -16.82 5.15
CA LEU A 98 4.66 -16.26 3.80
C LEU A 98 5.48 -14.95 3.76
N LEU A 99 5.36 -14.10 4.78
CA LEU A 99 6.02 -12.80 4.79
C LEU A 99 7.24 -12.78 5.71
N ASN A 100 8.36 -12.30 5.16
CA ASN A 100 9.52 -11.90 5.96
C ASN A 100 9.29 -10.54 6.66
N LYS A 101 10.21 -10.13 7.54
CA LYS A 101 10.10 -8.87 8.31
C LYS A 101 9.88 -7.63 7.43
N GLN A 102 10.65 -7.48 6.35
CA GLN A 102 10.52 -6.34 5.45
C GLN A 102 9.18 -6.34 4.71
N GLN A 103 8.74 -7.49 4.23
CA GLN A 103 7.46 -7.64 3.54
C GLN A 103 6.27 -7.32 4.45
N ARG A 104 6.35 -7.67 5.75
CA ARG A 104 5.33 -7.30 6.75
C ARG A 104 5.20 -5.78 6.92
N LEU A 105 6.32 -5.06 6.84
CA LEU A 105 6.34 -3.59 6.85
C LEU A 105 5.71 -3.03 5.58
N LEU A 106 6.13 -3.51 4.41
CA LEU A 106 5.58 -3.09 3.12
C LEU A 106 4.05 -3.28 3.04
N ILE A 107 3.54 -4.42 3.53
CA ILE A 107 2.10 -4.65 3.59
C ILE A 107 1.40 -3.64 4.52
N ASN A 108 2.00 -3.27 5.65
CA ASN A 108 1.41 -2.27 6.54
C ASN A 108 1.43 -0.86 5.96
N ASP A 109 2.40 -0.54 5.12
CA ASP A 109 2.47 0.75 4.42
C ASP A 109 1.34 0.95 3.39
N LEU A 110 0.58 -0.12 3.07
CA LEU A 110 -0.64 0.00 2.27
C LEU A 110 -1.79 0.72 3.01
N PHE A 111 -1.68 0.87 4.33
CA PHE A 111 -2.70 1.43 5.21
C PHE A 111 -2.28 2.80 5.76
N TYR A 112 -3.24 3.69 5.97
CA TYR A 112 -2.99 5.00 6.56
C TYR A 112 -2.51 4.92 8.02
N LYS A 113 -3.03 3.94 8.78
CA LYS A 113 -2.59 3.63 10.14
C LYS A 113 -2.06 2.20 10.18
N PRO A 114 -0.90 1.95 10.84
CA PRO A 114 -0.38 0.61 11.03
C PRO A 114 -1.42 -0.33 11.62
N LYS A 115 -1.49 -1.56 11.10
CA LYS A 115 -2.42 -2.59 11.55
C LYS A 115 -1.67 -3.70 12.28
N LYS A 116 -2.35 -4.25 13.29
CA LYS A 116 -1.95 -5.50 13.93
C LYS A 116 -2.77 -6.64 13.32
N TRP A 117 -2.11 -7.75 13.02
CA TRP A 117 -2.64 -8.85 12.24
C TRP A 117 -2.60 -10.13 13.04
N LEU A 118 -3.72 -10.84 13.13
CA LEU A 118 -3.79 -12.17 13.74
C LEU A 118 -4.08 -13.20 12.66
N LEU A 119 -3.18 -14.18 12.49
CA LEU A 119 -3.39 -15.30 11.59
C LEU A 119 -4.58 -16.12 12.07
N ILE A 120 -5.60 -16.23 11.23
CA ILE A 120 -6.82 -16.99 11.53
C ILE A 120 -6.93 -18.26 10.69
N TYR A 121 -6.22 -18.32 9.57
CA TYR A 121 -6.24 -19.47 8.66
C TYR A 121 -4.90 -19.62 7.95
N LYS A 122 -4.38 -20.84 7.90
CA LYS A 122 -3.18 -21.23 7.15
C LYS A 122 -3.47 -22.56 6.47
N ALA A 123 -3.58 -22.59 5.15
CA ALA A 123 -4.09 -23.76 4.45
C ALA A 123 -3.20 -25.01 4.63
N THR A 124 -1.89 -24.86 4.77
CA THR A 124 -0.99 -26.00 5.09
C THR A 124 -1.19 -26.58 6.49
N ARG A 125 -1.81 -25.83 7.40
CA ARG A 125 -2.17 -26.27 8.76
C ARG A 125 -3.63 -26.73 8.85
N ASP A 126 -4.53 -25.97 8.23
CA ASP A 126 -5.97 -26.05 8.45
C ASP A 126 -6.72 -26.79 7.33
N GLY A 127 -6.05 -27.10 6.21
CA GLY A 127 -6.65 -27.71 5.03
C GLY A 127 -6.86 -26.72 3.87
N PHE A 128 -7.02 -27.23 2.65
CA PHE A 128 -7.22 -26.44 1.42
C PHE A 128 -8.67 -26.51 0.90
N GLY A 129 -9.57 -27.16 1.63
CA GLY A 129 -10.99 -27.23 1.29
C GLY A 129 -11.67 -25.87 1.46
N SER A 130 -12.70 -25.61 0.66
CA SER A 130 -13.57 -24.44 0.84
C SER A 130 -14.19 -24.38 2.23
N GLY A 131 -14.61 -25.54 2.78
CA GLY A 131 -15.09 -25.66 4.15
C GLY A 131 -14.05 -25.23 5.19
N ASP A 132 -12.78 -25.58 5.00
CA ASP A 132 -11.69 -25.22 5.91
C ASP A 132 -11.51 -23.70 5.97
N PHE A 133 -11.47 -23.04 4.81
CA PHE A 133 -11.43 -21.58 4.73
C PHE A 133 -12.63 -20.95 5.44
N HIS A 134 -13.85 -21.40 5.16
CA HIS A 134 -15.05 -20.80 5.72
C HIS A 134 -15.19 -21.00 7.23
N ASN A 135 -14.80 -22.15 7.76
CA ASN A 135 -14.80 -22.43 9.20
C ASN A 135 -13.89 -21.46 9.97
N HIS A 136 -12.81 -20.99 9.34
CA HIS A 136 -11.84 -20.10 9.96
C HIS A 136 -12.12 -18.61 9.69
N CYS A 137 -12.52 -18.26 8.47
CA CYS A 137 -12.56 -16.88 7.97
C CYS A 137 -13.94 -16.21 8.01
N ASN A 138 -15.03 -16.99 8.09
CA ASN A 138 -16.37 -16.39 8.13
C ASN A 138 -16.56 -15.52 9.37
N SER A 139 -17.23 -14.37 9.19
CA SER A 139 -17.60 -13.45 10.29
C SER A 139 -16.40 -12.93 11.11
N ARG A 140 -15.18 -12.90 10.54
CA ARG A 140 -13.97 -12.43 11.24
C ARG A 140 -13.64 -10.95 11.03
N GLY A 141 -14.55 -10.19 10.42
CA GLY A 141 -14.34 -8.77 10.09
C GLY A 141 -13.37 -8.58 8.92
N ALA A 142 -12.62 -7.48 8.94
CA ALA A 142 -11.66 -7.14 7.90
C ALA A 142 -10.50 -8.14 7.87
N THR A 143 -10.14 -8.59 6.66
CA THR A 143 -9.10 -9.62 6.46
C THR A 143 -8.11 -9.24 5.36
N LEU A 144 -6.86 -9.65 5.57
CA LEU A 144 -5.79 -9.69 4.60
C LEU A 144 -5.56 -11.15 4.20
N THR A 145 -5.69 -11.44 2.91
CA THR A 145 -5.45 -12.77 2.33
C THR A 145 -4.14 -12.76 1.56
N LEU A 146 -3.24 -13.68 1.88
CA LEU A 146 -1.98 -13.93 1.20
C LEU A 146 -2.04 -15.29 0.49
N ILE A 147 -1.62 -15.34 -0.77
CA ILE A 147 -1.64 -16.54 -1.61
C ILE A 147 -0.26 -16.71 -2.23
N GLN A 148 0.28 -17.92 -2.11
CA GLN A 148 1.49 -18.34 -2.79
C GLN A 148 1.17 -19.44 -3.80
N THR A 149 1.62 -19.30 -5.04
CA THR A 149 1.45 -20.35 -6.06
C THR A 149 2.53 -21.43 -5.97
N ARG A 150 2.19 -22.65 -6.38
CA ARG A 150 3.20 -23.70 -6.64
C ARG A 150 3.90 -23.38 -7.94
N SER A 151 5.22 -23.18 -7.89
CA SER A 151 6.01 -23.12 -9.11
C SER A 151 6.57 -24.50 -9.45
N ARG A 152 6.12 -25.06 -10.57
CA ARG A 152 6.65 -26.34 -11.11
C ARG A 152 8.03 -26.19 -11.76
N PHE A 153 8.48 -24.95 -12.02
CA PHE A 153 9.68 -24.66 -12.82
C PHE A 153 10.68 -23.74 -12.12
N SER A 154 10.38 -23.25 -10.92
CA SER A 154 11.24 -22.30 -10.24
C SER A 154 12.18 -22.99 -9.26
N ARG A 155 13.45 -23.13 -9.67
CA ARG A 155 14.59 -23.22 -8.75
C ARG A 155 14.81 -21.90 -7.96
N LYS A 156 14.03 -20.84 -8.19
CA LYS A 156 14.22 -19.54 -7.52
C LYS A 156 13.75 -19.61 -6.07
N LYS A 157 14.67 -19.23 -5.18
CA LYS A 157 14.57 -19.07 -3.72
C LYS A 157 13.42 -18.20 -3.19
N HIS A 158 12.67 -17.50 -4.05
CA HIS A 158 11.68 -16.51 -3.61
C HIS A 158 10.37 -16.67 -4.37
N PRO A 159 9.32 -17.19 -3.71
CA PRO A 159 8.01 -17.32 -4.33
C PRO A 159 7.35 -15.94 -4.50
N THR A 160 6.55 -15.80 -5.55
CA THR A 160 5.68 -14.64 -5.74
C THR A 160 4.46 -14.80 -4.84
N ILE A 161 4.13 -13.75 -4.08
CA ILE A 161 2.97 -13.71 -3.19
C ILE A 161 2.03 -12.65 -3.73
N PHE A 162 0.74 -12.93 -3.72
CA PHE A 162 -0.29 -11.96 -4.07
C PHE A 162 -1.51 -12.19 -3.19
N GLY A 163 -2.51 -11.33 -3.32
CA GLY A 163 -3.77 -11.50 -2.64
C GLY A 163 -4.53 -10.21 -2.56
N GLY A 164 -5.32 -10.05 -1.52
CA GLY A 164 -6.15 -8.87 -1.35
C GLY A 164 -6.53 -8.62 0.09
N TYR A 165 -7.05 -7.42 0.30
CA TYR A 165 -7.63 -6.98 1.56
C TYR A 165 -9.09 -6.61 1.32
N THR A 166 -9.94 -6.91 2.29
CA THR A 166 -11.33 -6.43 2.33
C THR A 166 -11.75 -6.14 3.77
N THR A 167 -12.63 -5.16 3.95
CA THR A 167 -13.36 -4.87 5.18
C THR A 167 -14.62 -5.71 5.34
N ILE A 168 -15.08 -6.37 4.27
CA ILE A 168 -16.28 -7.20 4.28
C ILE A 168 -15.96 -8.53 4.96
N PRO A 169 -16.72 -8.93 5.99
CA PRO A 169 -16.55 -10.24 6.60
C PRO A 169 -17.01 -11.34 5.65
N TRP A 170 -16.15 -12.33 5.41
CA TRP A 170 -16.48 -13.50 4.60
C TRP A 170 -17.74 -14.22 5.11
N SER A 171 -18.46 -14.83 4.18
CA SER A 171 -19.59 -15.72 4.47
C SER A 171 -19.65 -16.86 3.46
N SER A 172 -20.34 -17.94 3.78
CA SER A 172 -20.58 -19.06 2.85
C SER A 172 -21.84 -18.85 1.98
N ARG A 173 -22.34 -17.62 1.87
CA ARG A 173 -23.49 -17.32 1.01
C ARG A 173 -23.01 -17.05 -0.40
N TYR A 174 -23.83 -17.37 -1.40
CA TYR A 174 -23.59 -16.89 -2.76
C TYR A 174 -24.01 -15.43 -2.85
N ALA A 175 -23.03 -14.51 -2.83
CA ALA A 175 -23.29 -13.07 -2.80
C ALA A 175 -22.09 -12.26 -3.32
N PHE A 176 -22.37 -11.05 -3.80
CA PHE A 176 -21.39 -10.09 -4.28
C PHE A 176 -21.44 -8.83 -3.41
N TYR A 177 -20.28 -8.29 -3.05
CA TYR A 177 -20.20 -7.12 -2.19
C TYR A 177 -19.27 -6.06 -2.79
N THR A 178 -19.66 -4.79 -2.64
CA THR A 178 -18.78 -3.64 -2.87
C THR A 178 -18.01 -3.34 -1.59
N ASP A 179 -16.79 -2.81 -1.75
CA ASP A 179 -15.95 -2.40 -0.63
C ASP A 179 -14.92 -1.37 -1.12
N PRO A 180 -15.19 -0.06 -0.94
CA PRO A 180 -14.28 0.99 -1.40
C PRO A 180 -12.87 0.92 -0.78
N GLN A 181 -12.70 0.18 0.32
CA GLN A 181 -11.40 0.00 0.97
C GLN A 181 -10.66 -1.26 0.50
N ALA A 182 -11.30 -2.11 -0.30
CA ALA A 182 -10.68 -3.31 -0.83
C ALA A 182 -9.60 -2.97 -1.86
N PHE A 183 -8.58 -3.84 -1.90
CA PHE A 183 -7.51 -3.76 -2.89
C PHE A 183 -6.90 -5.14 -3.10
N LEU A 184 -6.34 -5.35 -4.29
CA LEU A 184 -5.41 -6.44 -4.53
C LEU A 184 -3.97 -5.97 -4.39
N PHE A 185 -3.06 -6.91 -4.19
CA PHE A 185 -1.64 -6.63 -4.24
C PHE A 185 -0.85 -7.79 -4.86
N LEU A 186 0.30 -7.45 -5.42
CA LEU A 186 1.33 -8.37 -5.87
C LEU A 186 2.64 -8.00 -5.16
N LEU A 187 3.24 -8.99 -4.52
CA LEU A 187 4.50 -8.88 -3.81
C LEU A 187 5.51 -9.83 -4.44
N ASN A 188 6.47 -9.25 -5.15
CA ASN A 188 7.57 -9.99 -5.76
C ASN A 188 8.86 -9.57 -5.07
N ARG A 189 9.43 -10.46 -4.25
CA ARG A 189 10.53 -10.13 -3.34
C ARG A 189 10.10 -8.98 -2.41
N ASN A 190 10.69 -7.80 -2.53
CA ASN A 190 10.34 -6.61 -1.74
C ASN A 190 9.71 -5.50 -2.60
N GLU A 191 9.27 -5.83 -3.80
CA GLU A 191 8.50 -4.92 -4.64
C GLU A 191 7.01 -5.19 -4.47
N LEU A 192 6.31 -4.24 -3.87
CA LEU A 192 4.88 -4.31 -3.63
C LEU A 192 4.13 -3.45 -4.64
N THR A 193 3.18 -4.05 -5.35
CA THR A 193 2.26 -3.36 -6.25
C THR A 193 0.85 -3.48 -5.70
N ARG A 194 0.13 -2.36 -5.57
CA ARG A 194 -1.28 -2.31 -5.17
C ARG A 194 -2.16 -2.11 -6.41
N PHE A 195 -3.31 -2.77 -6.44
CA PHE A 195 -4.36 -2.58 -7.45
C PHE A 195 -5.67 -2.23 -6.74
N SER A 196 -6.22 -1.06 -7.09
CA SER A 196 -7.51 -0.60 -6.57
C SER A 196 -8.65 -1.04 -7.49
N LEU A 197 -9.88 -0.97 -6.99
CA LEU A 197 -11.08 -1.16 -7.81
C LEU A 197 -11.10 -0.19 -9.00
N GLY A 198 -11.72 -0.61 -10.10
CA GLY A 198 -11.95 0.24 -11.27
C GLY A 198 -12.90 1.41 -10.98
N SER A 199 -13.92 1.16 -10.15
CA SER A 199 -14.85 2.17 -9.62
C SER A 199 -15.34 1.76 -8.23
N GLN A 200 -16.08 2.63 -7.54
CA GLN A 200 -16.67 2.30 -6.22
C GLN A 200 -17.86 1.34 -6.30
N GLU A 201 -18.46 1.17 -7.48
CA GLU A 201 -19.61 0.30 -7.72
C GLU A 201 -19.20 -1.13 -8.12
N GLU A 202 -17.91 -1.35 -8.36
CA GLU A 202 -17.36 -2.66 -8.71
C GLU A 202 -17.52 -3.68 -7.57
N VAL A 203 -17.74 -4.94 -7.95
CA VAL A 203 -17.70 -6.07 -7.02
C VAL A 203 -16.30 -6.16 -6.45
N ALA A 204 -16.15 -5.99 -5.13
CA ALA A 204 -14.86 -6.08 -4.46
C ALA A 204 -14.52 -7.51 -4.04
N VAL A 205 -15.51 -8.25 -3.54
CA VAL A 205 -15.40 -9.66 -3.15
C VAL A 205 -16.65 -10.42 -3.54
N SER A 206 -16.46 -11.68 -3.90
CA SER A 206 -17.54 -12.63 -4.18
C SER A 206 -17.48 -13.75 -3.15
N HIS A 207 -18.62 -14.10 -2.56
CA HIS A 207 -18.71 -15.16 -1.57
C HIS A 207 -19.34 -16.40 -2.22
N ASN A 208 -18.79 -17.57 -1.93
CA ASN A 208 -19.30 -18.84 -2.44
C ASN A 208 -18.82 -19.99 -1.55
N ILE A 209 -19.76 -20.77 -1.00
CA ILE A 209 -19.48 -21.92 -0.12
C ILE A 209 -18.53 -22.98 -0.72
N SER A 210 -18.51 -23.08 -2.06
CA SER A 210 -17.74 -24.09 -2.80
C SER A 210 -16.34 -23.60 -3.19
N ALA A 211 -15.96 -22.38 -2.80
CA ALA A 211 -14.66 -21.79 -3.11
C ALA A 211 -13.94 -21.31 -1.84
N GLY A 212 -12.66 -21.02 -1.97
CA GLY A 212 -11.92 -20.26 -0.97
C GLY A 212 -12.18 -18.76 -1.13
N PRO A 213 -11.17 -17.89 -0.88
CA PRO A 213 -11.33 -16.45 -1.08
C PRO A 213 -11.47 -16.11 -2.58
N ILE A 214 -12.45 -15.26 -2.91
CA ILE A 214 -12.62 -14.69 -4.24
C ILE A 214 -12.64 -13.17 -4.13
N PHE A 215 -11.71 -12.52 -4.80
CA PHE A 215 -11.68 -11.07 -4.94
C PHE A 215 -12.13 -10.67 -6.34
N GLY A 216 -12.95 -9.62 -6.38
CA GLY A 216 -13.52 -9.12 -7.61
C GLY A 216 -14.61 -10.04 -8.14
N PHE A 217 -15.01 -9.79 -9.38
CA PHE A 217 -15.72 -10.76 -10.19
C PHE A 217 -14.72 -11.76 -10.81
N ASP A 218 -14.07 -12.52 -9.93
CA ASP A 218 -13.00 -13.49 -10.20
C ASP A 218 -11.66 -12.89 -10.68
N ASP A 219 -11.30 -11.66 -10.28
CA ASP A 219 -9.94 -11.14 -10.47
C ASP A 219 -8.91 -12.06 -9.82
N ILE A 220 -9.25 -12.62 -8.66
CA ILE A 220 -8.58 -13.75 -8.03
C ILE A 220 -9.65 -14.75 -7.59
N HIS A 221 -9.57 -15.98 -8.09
CA HIS A 221 -10.46 -17.08 -7.70
C HIS A 221 -9.66 -18.28 -7.19
N ILE A 222 -9.91 -18.69 -5.95
CA ILE A 222 -9.30 -19.87 -5.33
C ILE A 222 -10.31 -21.00 -5.22
N CYS A 223 -10.03 -22.10 -5.94
CA CYS A 223 -10.92 -23.26 -5.95
C CYS A 223 -10.76 -24.14 -4.70
N HIS A 224 -11.74 -25.01 -4.47
CA HIS A 224 -11.64 -26.11 -3.50
C HIS A 224 -10.39 -26.98 -3.77
N ARG A 225 -9.65 -27.32 -2.71
CA ARG A 225 -8.42 -28.15 -2.77
C ARG A 225 -7.39 -27.62 -3.76
N ALA A 226 -7.16 -26.30 -3.74
CA ALA A 226 -6.29 -25.61 -4.69
C ALA A 226 -4.82 -26.10 -4.72
N ASN A 227 -4.39 -26.90 -3.73
CA ASN A 227 -3.10 -27.57 -3.67
C ASN A 227 -3.03 -28.86 -4.52
N GLU A 228 -4.17 -29.50 -4.79
CA GLU A 228 -4.28 -30.79 -5.49
C GLU A 228 -4.62 -30.62 -6.97
N ASN A 229 -5.03 -29.43 -7.38
CA ASN A 229 -5.40 -29.12 -8.75
C ASN A 229 -4.77 -27.79 -9.23
N SER A 230 -5.03 -27.47 -10.50
CA SER A 230 -4.64 -26.19 -11.12
C SER A 230 -5.86 -25.41 -11.60
N PHE A 231 -7.00 -25.52 -10.89
CA PHE A 231 -8.24 -24.87 -11.33
C PHE A 231 -8.42 -23.45 -10.80
N SER A 232 -7.62 -23.02 -9.82
CA SER A 232 -7.60 -21.61 -9.40
C SER A 232 -7.14 -20.72 -10.56
N TYR A 233 -7.71 -19.53 -10.68
CA TYR A 233 -7.51 -18.68 -11.84
C TYR A 233 -7.62 -17.19 -11.55
N SER A 234 -7.25 -16.38 -12.54
CA SER A 234 -7.42 -14.92 -12.52
C SER A 234 -8.11 -14.42 -13.78
N LYS A 235 -9.13 -13.58 -13.62
CA LYS A 235 -9.73 -12.76 -14.69
C LYS A 235 -9.21 -11.31 -14.68
N PHE A 236 -8.24 -10.98 -13.84
CA PHE A 236 -7.68 -9.63 -13.73
C PHE A 236 -7.19 -9.09 -15.09
N PRO A 237 -7.32 -7.78 -15.36
CA PRO A 237 -8.19 -6.83 -14.64
C PRO A 237 -9.65 -7.05 -15.04
N ASN A 238 -10.52 -7.30 -14.05
CA ASN A 238 -11.98 -7.32 -14.23
C ASN A 238 -12.62 -6.24 -13.35
N SER A 239 -12.79 -6.51 -12.05
CA SER A 239 -13.28 -5.51 -11.08
C SER A 239 -12.16 -4.60 -10.56
N TYR A 240 -10.91 -5.09 -10.56
CA TYR A 240 -9.75 -4.30 -10.15
C TYR A 240 -9.00 -3.77 -11.36
N ALA A 241 -8.56 -2.51 -11.27
CA ALA A 241 -7.87 -1.85 -12.36
C ALA A 241 -6.38 -2.20 -12.41
N ASP A 242 -5.89 -2.48 -13.61
CA ASP A 242 -4.46 -2.52 -13.89
C ASP A 242 -3.90 -1.11 -13.98
N SER A 243 -3.43 -0.61 -12.82
CA SER A 243 -2.80 0.71 -12.74
C SER A 243 -1.42 0.78 -13.41
N LYS A 244 -0.73 -0.36 -13.55
CA LYS A 244 0.59 -0.42 -14.21
C LYS A 244 0.49 -0.42 -15.73
N LYS A 245 -0.64 -0.92 -16.27
CA LYS A 245 -0.85 -1.09 -17.71
C LYS A 245 0.31 -1.86 -18.37
N ASP A 246 0.91 -2.80 -17.63
CA ASP A 246 2.04 -3.59 -18.12
C ASP A 246 1.61 -4.67 -19.13
N GLY A 247 0.29 -4.83 -19.32
CA GLY A 247 -0.30 -5.72 -20.32
C GLY A 247 -0.30 -7.20 -19.91
N LEU A 248 0.03 -7.52 -18.65
CA LEU A 248 0.07 -8.92 -18.19
C LEU A 248 -1.33 -9.51 -17.97
N GLY A 249 -2.31 -8.68 -17.62
CA GLY A 249 -3.71 -9.07 -17.45
C GLY A 249 -3.90 -10.33 -16.60
N ARG A 250 -4.50 -11.38 -17.18
CA ARG A 250 -4.80 -12.63 -16.47
C ARG A 250 -3.56 -13.38 -15.95
N LYS A 251 -2.37 -12.96 -16.37
CA LYS A 251 -1.08 -13.53 -15.94
C LYS A 251 -0.39 -12.70 -14.87
N THR A 252 -0.93 -11.55 -14.46
CA THR A 252 -0.27 -10.63 -13.51
C THR A 252 0.17 -11.32 -12.21
N PHE A 253 -0.69 -12.15 -11.62
CA PHE A 253 -0.43 -12.71 -10.28
C PHE A 253 0.39 -14.01 -10.29
N SER A 254 0.14 -14.89 -11.25
CA SER A 254 0.69 -16.25 -11.25
C SER A 254 1.52 -16.58 -12.50
N LYS A 255 1.67 -15.63 -13.42
CA LYS A 255 2.29 -15.76 -14.76
C LYS A 255 1.53 -16.66 -15.74
N THR A 256 0.51 -17.36 -15.26
CA THR A 256 -0.39 -18.21 -16.05
C THR A 256 -1.83 -17.82 -15.77
N LYS A 257 -2.78 -18.21 -16.63
CA LYS A 257 -4.22 -17.96 -16.36
C LYS A 257 -4.73 -18.82 -15.19
N PHE A 258 -4.28 -20.07 -15.17
CA PHE A 258 -4.65 -21.10 -14.20
C PHE A 258 -3.42 -21.50 -13.38
N PHE A 259 -3.59 -21.77 -12.10
CA PHE A 259 -2.48 -22.05 -11.20
C PHE A 259 -2.88 -22.98 -10.05
N SER A 260 -1.88 -23.66 -9.51
CA SER A 260 -1.97 -24.43 -8.27
C SER A 260 -1.43 -23.61 -7.10
N VAL A 261 -1.99 -23.81 -5.91
CA VAL A 261 -1.67 -23.03 -4.71
C VAL A 261 -0.77 -23.83 -3.78
N ALA A 262 0.28 -23.19 -3.29
CA ALA A 262 1.22 -23.77 -2.32
C ALA A 262 0.80 -23.46 -0.89
N GLU A 263 0.25 -22.27 -0.66
CA GLU A 263 -0.17 -21.80 0.65
C GLU A 263 -1.20 -20.67 0.53
N ILE A 264 -2.09 -20.60 1.51
CA ILE A 264 -3.00 -19.48 1.74
C ILE A 264 -2.90 -19.12 3.22
N GLU A 265 -2.60 -17.85 3.52
CA GLU A 265 -2.69 -17.32 4.89
C GLU A 265 -3.69 -16.18 4.94
N VAL A 266 -4.61 -16.22 5.90
CA VAL A 266 -5.58 -15.15 6.11
C VAL A 266 -5.39 -14.60 7.51
N TYR A 267 -5.27 -13.28 7.59
CA TYR A 267 -5.10 -12.54 8.82
C TYR A 267 -6.31 -11.63 9.03
N LYS A 268 -6.86 -11.60 10.24
CA LYS A 268 -7.80 -10.55 10.61
C LYS A 268 -7.08 -9.36 11.22
N VAL A 269 -7.70 -8.19 11.11
CA VAL A 269 -7.28 -7.01 11.86
C VAL A 269 -7.58 -7.22 13.35
N VAL A 270 -6.59 -6.95 14.20
CA VAL A 270 -6.79 -6.85 15.66
C VAL A 270 -7.19 -5.42 15.97
N THR A 271 -8.38 -5.25 16.52
CA THR A 271 -8.89 -3.99 17.06
C THR A 271 -8.35 -3.72 18.44
#